data_AF-A0A383CGJ9-F1
#
_entry.id   AF-A0A383CGJ9-F1
#
_cell.length_a   1.000
_cell.length_b   1.000
_cell.length_c   1.000
_cell.angle_alpha   90.00
_cell.angle_beta   90.00
_cell.angle_gamma   90.00
#
_symmetry.space_group_name_H-M   'P 1'
#
loop_
_entity.id
_entity.type
_entity.pdbx_description
1 polymer ?
#
loop_
_entity_poly.entity_id
_entity_poly.type
_entity_poly.pdbx_seq_one_letter_code
_entity_poly.pdbx_strand_id
1 'polypeptide(L)'
;MIPQNITKEHLLQAIEQIDREGIPSIKRSSYYDVLFNDNRYPPKYVISLANVFANGEQLDHNSFEGGLDTPAFKLLEREGFSIVEKIGQTQSKESELSFGVEFNDLVSKYCDACTKTSWLKEDELYKFKFAEWVSDRIDIENQTDEEVLEIFQESQKQAYIPGSNAKGINFILSG
;
A
#
# COMPACT_ATOMS: atom_id res chain seq x y z
N MET A 1 11.30 -18.43 -12.51
CA MET A 1 10.62 -19.30 -13.49
C MET A 1 9.75 -20.29 -12.73
N ILE A 2 8.55 -20.61 -13.20
CA ILE A 2 7.64 -21.52 -12.50
C ILE A 2 7.96 -22.97 -12.91
N PRO A 3 8.24 -23.88 -11.97
CA PRO A 3 8.47 -25.28 -12.26
C PRO A 3 7.24 -25.97 -12.84
N GLN A 4 7.44 -26.84 -13.84
CA GLN A 4 6.35 -27.52 -14.53
C GLN A 4 5.83 -28.77 -13.79
N ASN A 5 6.55 -29.21 -12.75
CA ASN A 5 6.22 -30.40 -11.93
C ASN A 5 5.24 -30.11 -10.79
N ILE A 6 4.75 -28.87 -10.66
CA ILE A 6 3.64 -28.56 -9.75
C ILE A 6 2.36 -29.21 -10.32
N THR A 7 1.70 -30.03 -9.50
CA THR A 7 0.47 -30.75 -9.86
C THR A 7 -0.70 -30.21 -9.05
N LYS A 8 -1.91 -30.63 -9.41
CA LYS A 8 -3.13 -30.37 -8.65
C LYS A 8 -2.99 -30.72 -7.16
N GLU A 9 -2.36 -31.83 -6.81
CA GLU A 9 -2.19 -32.27 -5.42
C GLU A 9 -1.36 -31.26 -4.62
N HIS A 10 -0.27 -30.75 -5.18
CA HIS A 10 0.55 -29.72 -4.53
C HIS A 10 -0.22 -28.41 -4.32
N LEU A 11 -1.07 -28.03 -5.29
CA LEU A 11 -1.93 -26.86 -5.18
C LEU A 11 -3.01 -27.02 -4.10
N LEU A 12 -3.57 -28.23 -3.96
CA LEU A 12 -4.52 -28.54 -2.88
C LEU A 12 -3.86 -28.48 -1.50
N GLN A 13 -2.65 -29.03 -1.36
CA GLN A 13 -1.88 -28.93 -0.11
C GLN A 13 -1.56 -27.48 0.27
N ALA A 14 -1.27 -26.64 -0.74
CA ALA A 14 -1.09 -25.20 -0.54
C ALA A 14 -2.38 -24.52 -0.04
N ILE A 15 -3.53 -24.87 -0.60
CA ILE A 15 -4.84 -24.35 -0.16
C ILE A 15 -5.13 -24.78 1.28
N GLU A 16 -4.92 -26.05 1.62
CA GLU A 16 -5.10 -26.54 3.01
C GLU A 16 -4.20 -25.81 4.00
N GLN A 17 -2.96 -25.50 3.61
CA GLN A 17 -2.07 -24.71 4.44
C GLN A 17 -2.59 -23.28 4.62
N ILE A 18 -3.08 -22.65 3.55
CA ILE A 18 -3.70 -21.31 3.62
C ILE A 18 -4.94 -21.33 4.53
N ASP A 19 -5.76 -22.38 4.49
CA ASP A 19 -6.93 -22.50 5.37
C ASP A 19 -6.53 -22.60 6.86
N ARG A 20 -5.39 -23.22 7.17
CA ARG A 20 -4.87 -23.33 8.55
C ARG A 20 -4.19 -22.06 9.06
N GLU A 21 -3.38 -21.43 8.21
CA GLU A 21 -2.46 -20.35 8.61
C GLU A 21 -2.98 -18.95 8.25
N GLY A 22 -3.97 -18.87 7.36
CA GLY A 22 -4.47 -17.64 6.79
C GLY A 22 -3.57 -17.08 5.67
N ILE A 23 -4.04 -15.97 5.09
CA ILE A 23 -3.34 -15.26 4.01
C ILE A 23 -2.63 -14.03 4.59
N PRO A 24 -1.29 -13.95 4.55
CA PRO A 24 -0.58 -12.73 4.93
C PRO A 24 -1.03 -11.54 4.08
N SER A 25 -1.13 -10.35 4.68
CA SER A 25 -1.66 -9.15 4.01
C SER A 25 -0.95 -8.82 2.68
N ILE A 26 0.37 -9.05 2.63
CA ILE A 26 1.25 -8.84 1.45
C ILE A 26 1.03 -9.88 0.34
N LYS A 27 0.47 -11.05 0.66
CA LYS A 27 0.28 -12.16 -0.29
C LYS A 27 -1.14 -12.21 -0.85
N ARG A 28 -1.96 -11.18 -0.62
CA ARG A 28 -3.32 -11.07 -1.16
C ARG A 28 -3.28 -10.80 -2.67
N SER A 29 -4.25 -11.38 -3.38
CA SER A 29 -4.51 -11.13 -4.79
C SER A 29 -5.03 -9.71 -5.02
N SER A 30 -4.62 -9.09 -6.13
CA SER A 30 -5.15 -7.79 -6.56
C SER A 30 -6.45 -7.95 -7.36
N TYR A 31 -6.41 -8.69 -8.48
CA TYR A 31 -7.52 -8.72 -9.45
C TYR A 31 -8.25 -10.06 -9.54
N TYR A 32 -7.52 -11.17 -9.40
CA TYR A 32 -8.03 -12.51 -9.65
C TYR A 32 -7.82 -13.39 -8.42
N ASP A 33 -8.77 -14.28 -8.17
CA ASP A 33 -8.73 -15.31 -7.15
C ASP A 33 -8.82 -16.70 -7.79
N VAL A 34 -8.19 -17.68 -7.17
CA VAL A 34 -8.51 -19.09 -7.37
C VAL A 34 -9.76 -19.39 -6.56
N LEU A 35 -10.81 -19.89 -7.21
CA LEU A 35 -12.03 -20.35 -6.56
C LEU A 35 -11.93 -21.85 -6.30
N PHE A 36 -12.07 -22.24 -5.04
CA PHE A 36 -12.08 -23.65 -4.62
C PHE A 36 -13.01 -23.82 -3.41
N ASN A 37 -13.97 -24.74 -3.48
CA ASN A 37 -14.98 -24.99 -2.43
C ASN A 37 -15.64 -23.70 -1.92
N ASP A 38 -16.09 -22.83 -2.83
CA ASP A 38 -16.69 -21.51 -2.55
C ASP A 38 -15.78 -20.49 -1.84
N ASN A 39 -14.52 -20.85 -1.56
CA ASN A 39 -13.50 -19.97 -1.01
C ASN A 39 -12.60 -19.40 -2.10
N ARG A 40 -12.02 -18.23 -1.81
CA ARG A 40 -11.17 -17.45 -2.73
C ARG A 40 -9.74 -17.37 -2.22
N TYR A 41 -8.79 -17.73 -3.09
CA TYR A 41 -7.38 -17.83 -2.75
C TYR A 41 -6.50 -17.01 -3.69
N PRO A 42 -5.39 -16.38 -3.21
CA PRO A 42 -4.51 -15.61 -4.07
C PRO A 42 -3.72 -16.53 -5.02
N PRO A 43 -3.86 -16.39 -6.36
CA PRO A 43 -3.29 -17.32 -7.34
C PRO A 43 -1.77 -17.50 -7.20
N LYS A 44 -1.04 -16.38 -7.09
CA LYS A 44 0.43 -16.41 -6.95
C LYS A 44 0.86 -17.01 -5.62
N TYR A 45 0.07 -16.85 -4.56
CA TYR A 45 0.43 -17.41 -3.26
C TYR A 45 0.23 -18.93 -3.22
N VAL A 46 -0.86 -19.41 -3.83
CA VAL A 46 -1.11 -20.85 -3.98
C VAL A 46 0.05 -21.53 -4.70
N ILE A 47 0.53 -20.97 -5.82
CA ILE A 47 1.68 -21.53 -6.55
C ILE A 47 2.98 -21.46 -5.74
N SER A 48 3.20 -20.34 -5.04
CA SER A 48 4.36 -20.12 -4.19
C SER A 48 4.49 -21.19 -3.10
N LEU A 49 3.39 -21.52 -2.43
CA LEU A 49 3.32 -22.60 -1.43
C LEU A 49 3.34 -23.99 -2.05
N ALA A 50 2.68 -24.19 -3.19
CA ALA A 50 2.66 -25.49 -3.87
C ALA A 50 4.07 -25.97 -4.22
N ASN A 51 4.99 -25.04 -4.50
CA ASN A 51 6.38 -25.37 -4.73
C ASN A 51 7.11 -25.95 -3.51
N VAL A 52 6.68 -25.62 -2.28
CA VAL A 52 7.22 -26.24 -1.06
C VAL A 52 6.94 -27.74 -1.08
N PHE A 53 5.72 -28.13 -1.47
CA PHE A 53 5.33 -29.53 -1.57
C PHE A 53 5.97 -30.25 -2.76
N ALA A 54 6.12 -29.55 -3.89
CA ALA A 54 6.73 -30.14 -5.09
C ALA A 54 8.25 -30.28 -5.00
N ASN A 55 8.94 -29.28 -4.43
CA ASN A 55 10.38 -29.07 -4.56
C ASN A 55 11.09 -28.74 -3.23
N GLY A 56 10.37 -28.62 -2.11
CA GLY A 56 10.94 -28.35 -0.79
C GLY A 56 11.25 -26.89 -0.48
N GLU A 57 11.00 -25.97 -1.42
CA GLU A 57 11.26 -24.53 -1.24
C GLU A 57 10.06 -23.67 -1.67
N GLN A 58 9.84 -22.56 -0.99
CA GLN A 58 8.78 -21.63 -1.35
C GLN A 58 9.26 -20.71 -2.48
N LEU A 59 8.51 -20.59 -3.58
CA LEU A 59 8.88 -19.62 -4.62
C LEU A 59 8.65 -18.21 -4.11
N ASP A 60 9.54 -17.29 -4.42
CA ASP A 60 9.23 -15.88 -4.25
C ASP A 60 8.12 -15.49 -5.24
N HIS A 61 6.96 -15.12 -4.72
CA HIS A 61 5.85 -14.62 -5.50
C HIS A 61 6.21 -13.40 -6.36
N ASN A 62 7.24 -12.60 -6.02
CA ASN A 62 7.67 -11.48 -6.86
C ASN A 62 8.53 -11.92 -8.06
N SER A 63 9.01 -13.17 -8.07
CA SER A 63 9.88 -13.70 -9.14
C SER A 63 9.13 -14.17 -10.40
N PHE A 64 7.80 -14.07 -10.42
CA PHE A 64 6.98 -14.43 -11.57
C PHE A 64 5.73 -13.56 -11.70
N GLU A 65 5.26 -13.42 -12.94
CA GLU A 65 4.08 -12.62 -13.27
C GLU A 65 2.78 -13.35 -12.90
N GLY A 66 1.76 -12.57 -12.53
CA GLY A 66 0.39 -13.05 -12.35
C GLY A 66 -0.56 -12.29 -13.28
N GLY A 67 -1.74 -12.85 -13.50
CA GLY A 67 -2.72 -12.33 -14.47
C GLY A 67 -3.05 -13.39 -15.51
N LEU A 68 -4.13 -13.15 -16.26
CA LEU A 68 -4.52 -14.02 -17.37
C LEU A 68 -3.36 -14.18 -18.35
N ASP A 69 -3.28 -15.36 -18.98
CA ASP A 69 -2.24 -15.75 -19.95
C ASP A 69 -0.79 -15.87 -19.45
N THR A 70 -0.49 -15.57 -18.18
CA THR A 70 0.85 -15.79 -17.61
C THR A 70 1.09 -17.28 -17.31
N PRO A 71 2.36 -17.73 -17.22
CA PRO A 71 2.67 -19.12 -16.90
C PRO A 71 2.05 -19.60 -15.57
N ALA A 72 1.87 -18.69 -14.61
CA ALA A 72 1.25 -18.99 -13.32
C ALA A 72 -0.21 -19.39 -13.47
N PHE A 73 -0.98 -18.59 -14.21
CA PHE A 73 -2.42 -18.80 -14.34
C PHE A 73 -2.71 -19.99 -15.25
N LYS A 74 -1.92 -20.14 -16.32
CA LYS A 74 -1.98 -21.33 -17.19
C LYS A 74 -1.72 -22.62 -16.42
N LEU A 75 -0.80 -22.61 -15.45
CA LEU A 75 -0.58 -23.76 -14.56
C LEU A 75 -1.85 -24.08 -13.75
N LEU A 76 -2.43 -23.08 -13.08
CA LEU A 76 -3.64 -23.27 -12.27
C LEU A 76 -4.82 -23.80 -13.11
N GLU A 77 -5.05 -23.21 -14.28
CA GLU A 77 -6.11 -23.63 -15.21
C GLU A 77 -5.86 -25.05 -15.75
N ARG A 78 -4.61 -25.38 -16.10
CA ARG A 78 -4.21 -26.73 -16.55
C ARG A 78 -4.48 -27.78 -15.47
N GLU A 79 -4.23 -27.46 -14.20
CA GLU A 79 -4.49 -28.35 -13.06
C GLU A 79 -5.98 -28.34 -12.62
N GLY A 80 -6.84 -27.62 -13.34
CA GLY A 80 -8.30 -27.66 -13.19
C GLY A 80 -8.86 -26.69 -12.14
N PHE A 81 -8.13 -25.64 -11.78
CA PHE A 81 -8.64 -24.58 -10.90
C PHE A 81 -9.34 -23.48 -11.70
N SER A 82 -10.44 -22.97 -11.16
CA SER A 82 -11.15 -21.83 -11.73
C SER A 82 -10.56 -20.52 -11.21
N ILE A 83 -10.26 -19.61 -12.13
CA ILE A 83 -9.78 -18.27 -11.81
C ILE A 83 -10.93 -17.30 -12.03
N VAL A 84 -11.25 -16.50 -11.02
CA VAL A 84 -12.36 -15.55 -11.03
C VAL A 84 -11.87 -14.15 -10.71
N GLU A 85 -12.50 -13.14 -11.32
CA GLU A 85 -12.25 -11.75 -10.97
C GLU A 85 -12.81 -11.42 -9.57
N LYS A 86 -12.17 -10.48 -8.88
CA LYS A 86 -12.72 -9.87 -7.68
C LYS A 86 -13.88 -8.96 -8.07
N ILE A 87 -15.04 -9.21 -7.47
CA ILE A 87 -16.25 -8.40 -7.68
C ILE A 87 -15.98 -7.02 -7.05
N GLY A 88 -15.98 -5.97 -7.88
CA GLY A 88 -15.96 -4.58 -7.40
C GLY A 88 -14.66 -3.79 -7.57
N GLN A 89 -13.68 -4.24 -8.35
CA GLN A 89 -12.52 -3.42 -8.72
C GLN A 89 -12.49 -3.12 -10.21
N THR A 90 -12.84 -1.87 -10.54
CA THR A 90 -12.67 -1.28 -11.87
C THR A 90 -11.20 -1.33 -12.27
N GLN A 91 -10.93 -1.65 -13.54
CA GLN A 91 -9.58 -1.81 -14.08
C GLN A 91 -8.74 -0.52 -13.97
N SER A 92 -7.66 -0.56 -13.19
CA SER A 92 -6.46 0.27 -13.37
C SER A 92 -5.22 -0.60 -13.11
N LYS A 93 -4.99 -1.52 -14.06
CA LYS A 93 -3.83 -2.44 -14.10
C LYS A 93 -2.55 -1.63 -14.37
N GLU A 94 -1.44 -2.05 -13.77
CA GLU A 94 -0.06 -1.49 -13.84
C GLU A 94 0.31 -0.38 -12.83
N SER A 95 -0.55 0.59 -12.52
CA SER A 95 -0.13 1.70 -11.63
C SER A 95 -0.13 1.36 -10.14
N GLU A 96 -0.97 0.44 -9.66
CA GLU A 96 -1.13 0.23 -8.21
C GLU A 96 0.00 -0.58 -7.55
N LEU A 97 0.65 -1.49 -8.29
CA LEU A 97 1.74 -2.31 -7.74
C LEU A 97 3.06 -1.51 -7.70
N SER A 98 3.34 -0.69 -8.72
CA SER A 98 4.46 0.25 -8.68
C SER A 98 4.19 1.34 -7.65
N PHE A 99 2.98 1.86 -7.58
CA PHE A 99 2.59 2.86 -6.58
C PHE A 99 2.72 2.30 -5.17
N GLY A 100 2.28 1.07 -4.91
CA GLY A 100 2.44 0.46 -3.58
C GLY A 100 3.90 0.30 -3.16
N VAL A 101 4.78 -0.13 -4.09
CA VAL A 101 6.21 -0.30 -3.79
C VAL A 101 6.92 1.05 -3.65
N GLU A 102 6.69 1.99 -4.55
CA GLU A 102 7.26 3.35 -4.50
C GLU A 102 6.75 4.12 -3.27
N PHE A 103 5.47 4.01 -2.96
CA PHE A 103 4.88 4.62 -1.77
C PHE A 103 5.47 4.02 -0.50
N ASN A 104 5.59 2.69 -0.41
CA ASN A 104 6.21 2.04 0.75
C ASN A 104 7.68 2.45 0.92
N ASP A 105 8.44 2.60 -0.17
CA ASP A 105 9.82 3.10 -0.14
C ASP A 105 9.88 4.55 0.36
N LEU A 106 8.98 5.43 -0.13
CA LEU A 106 8.86 6.81 0.35
C LEU A 106 8.47 6.87 1.83
N VAL A 107 7.51 6.05 2.27
CA VAL A 107 7.11 5.94 3.68
C VAL A 107 8.29 5.48 4.52
N SER A 108 9.03 4.46 4.08
CA SER A 108 10.21 3.98 4.79
C SER A 108 11.29 5.06 4.91
N LYS A 109 11.55 5.81 3.82
CA LYS A 109 12.48 6.94 3.83
C LYS A 109 12.04 8.04 4.79
N TYR A 110 10.76 8.36 4.83
CA TYR A 110 10.20 9.33 5.76
C TYR A 110 10.35 8.86 7.22
N CYS A 111 9.98 7.60 7.53
CA CYS A 111 10.16 7.02 8.85
C CYS A 111 11.63 7.02 9.29
N ASP A 112 12.55 6.71 8.38
CA ASP A 112 13.98 6.76 8.63
C ASP A 112 14.45 8.19 8.91
N ALA A 113 13.98 9.18 8.14
CA ALA A 113 14.27 10.59 8.40
C ALA A 113 13.73 11.05 9.77
N CYS A 114 12.55 10.58 10.20
CA CYS A 114 11.99 10.92 11.50
C CYS A 114 12.74 10.28 12.68
N THR A 115 13.31 9.08 12.50
CA THR A 115 13.83 8.27 13.62
C THR A 115 15.35 8.18 13.68
N LYS A 116 16.04 8.30 12.54
CA LYS A 116 17.49 8.09 12.42
C LYS A 116 18.27 9.39 12.22
N THR A 117 17.61 10.52 11.94
CA THR A 117 18.28 11.81 11.72
C THR A 117 17.68 12.91 12.61
N SER A 118 18.34 14.07 12.66
CA SER A 118 17.85 15.27 13.35
C SER A 118 16.86 16.10 12.51
N TRP A 119 16.61 15.71 11.25
CA TRP A 119 15.81 16.45 10.28
C TRP A 119 14.46 16.92 10.83
N LEU A 120 13.74 16.02 11.52
CA LEU A 120 12.43 16.37 12.10
C LEU A 120 12.52 17.49 13.16
N LYS A 121 13.61 17.51 13.94
CA LYS A 121 13.81 18.45 15.05
C LYS A 121 14.47 19.76 14.59
N GLU A 122 15.38 19.68 13.64
CA GLU A 122 16.21 20.82 13.21
C GLU A 122 15.63 21.52 11.99
N ASP A 123 15.13 20.77 11.00
CA ASP A 123 14.67 21.33 9.72
C ASP A 123 13.15 21.46 9.63
N GLU A 124 12.37 20.59 10.30
CA GLU A 124 10.92 20.49 10.10
C GLU A 124 10.06 20.87 11.29
N LEU A 125 10.67 21.12 12.45
CA LEU A 125 9.96 21.47 13.69
C LEU A 125 9.02 22.68 13.50
N TYR A 126 9.37 23.58 12.59
CA TYR A 126 8.59 24.76 12.26
C TYR A 126 7.18 24.43 11.73
N LYS A 127 7.00 23.29 11.03
CA LYS A 127 5.69 22.86 10.49
C LYS A 127 4.74 22.46 11.62
N PHE A 128 5.25 21.80 12.65
CA PHE A 128 4.46 21.40 13.82
C PHE A 128 4.05 22.60 14.67
N LYS A 129 4.99 23.54 14.87
CA LYS A 129 4.69 24.83 15.53
C LYS A 129 3.65 25.65 14.76
N PHE A 130 3.69 25.60 13.42
CA PHE A 130 2.66 26.20 12.59
C PHE A 130 1.31 25.50 12.75
N ALA A 131 1.28 24.16 12.73
CA ALA A 131 0.05 23.39 12.93
C ALA A 131 -0.59 23.66 14.30
N GLU A 132 0.21 23.74 15.37
CA GLU A 132 -0.24 24.13 16.71
C GLU A 132 -0.82 25.55 16.70
N TRP A 133 -0.10 26.51 16.11
CA TRP A 133 -0.56 27.90 15.98
C TRP A 133 -1.91 28.02 15.27
N VAL A 134 -2.12 27.24 14.20
CA VAL A 134 -3.39 27.18 13.46
C VAL A 134 -4.47 26.50 14.30
N SER A 135 -4.16 25.37 14.93
CA SER A 135 -5.11 24.60 15.74
C SER A 135 -5.69 25.40 16.90
N ASP A 136 -4.91 26.30 17.50
CA ASP A 136 -5.38 27.19 18.58
C ASP A 136 -6.34 28.29 18.10
N ARG A 137 -6.43 28.52 16.79
CA ARG A 137 -7.19 29.62 16.17
C ARG A 137 -8.39 29.15 15.36
N ILE A 138 -8.41 27.87 15.00
CA ILE A 138 -9.51 27.26 14.27
C ILE A 138 -10.53 26.68 15.25
N ASP A 139 -11.79 27.04 15.03
CA ASP A 139 -12.96 26.38 15.60
C ASP A 139 -13.87 25.95 14.45
N ILE A 140 -13.72 24.70 14.01
CA ILE A 140 -14.41 24.14 12.84
C ILE A 140 -15.94 24.12 13.04
N GLU A 141 -16.41 24.09 14.28
CA GLU A 141 -17.85 24.04 14.56
C GLU A 141 -18.51 25.42 14.45
N ASN A 142 -17.75 26.50 14.69
CA ASN A 142 -18.30 27.84 14.87
C ASN A 142 -17.75 28.89 13.88
N GLN A 143 -16.69 28.60 13.13
CA GLN A 143 -16.14 29.50 12.12
C GLN A 143 -16.62 29.14 10.71
N THR A 144 -16.83 30.19 9.91
CA THR A 144 -17.06 30.10 8.47
C THR A 144 -15.78 29.81 7.69
N ASP A 145 -15.92 29.34 6.46
CA ASP A 145 -14.78 29.09 5.56
C ASP A 145 -13.96 30.38 5.34
N GLU A 146 -14.61 31.54 5.27
CA GLU A 146 -13.94 32.84 5.14
C GLU A 146 -13.10 33.20 6.37
N GLU A 147 -13.62 32.98 7.58
CA GLU A 147 -12.88 33.25 8.84
C GLU A 147 -11.67 32.31 8.97
N VAL A 148 -11.83 31.04 8.58
CA VAL A 148 -10.70 30.09 8.53
C VAL A 148 -9.67 30.55 7.51
N LEU A 149 -10.11 30.98 6.32
CA LEU A 149 -9.21 31.48 5.28
C LEU A 149 -8.42 32.71 5.74
N GLU A 150 -9.04 33.63 6.49
CA GLU A 150 -8.36 34.80 7.04
C GLU A 150 -7.22 34.41 7.99
N ILE A 151 -7.41 33.42 8.87
CA ILE A 151 -6.37 32.89 9.78
C ILE A 151 -5.17 32.38 8.97
N PHE A 152 -5.45 31.65 7.89
CA PHE A 152 -4.43 31.13 7.00
C PHE A 152 -3.68 32.24 6.23
N GLN A 153 -4.38 33.28 5.77
CA GLN A 153 -3.76 34.45 5.14
C GLN A 153 -2.92 35.28 6.13
N GLU A 154 -3.38 35.41 7.38
CA GLU A 154 -2.65 36.09 8.46
C GLU A 154 -1.33 35.38 8.75
N SER A 155 -1.34 34.05 8.73
CA SER A 155 -0.14 33.25 8.93
C SER A 155 0.98 33.55 7.92
N GLN A 156 0.63 34.00 6.70
CA GLN A 156 1.62 34.40 5.69
C GLN A 156 2.19 35.81 5.93
N LYS A 157 1.54 36.61 6.76
CA LYS A 157 1.90 38.02 7.01
C LYS A 157 2.73 38.16 8.30
N GLN A 158 2.47 37.33 9.31
CA GLN A 158 3.16 37.39 10.60
C GLN A 158 4.00 36.15 10.90
N ALA A 159 4.97 36.32 11.80
CA ALA A 159 5.70 35.19 12.34
C ALA A 159 4.84 34.48 13.38
N TYR A 160 4.63 33.17 13.20
CA TYR A 160 3.86 32.35 14.14
C TYR A 160 4.69 31.90 15.36
N ILE A 161 6.01 32.15 15.34
CA ILE A 161 6.91 31.96 16.48
C ILE A 161 7.45 33.34 16.91
N PRO A 162 7.26 33.76 18.17
CA PRO A 162 7.81 35.01 18.69
C PRO A 162 9.34 35.08 18.52
N GLY A 163 9.83 36.14 17.87
CA GLY A 163 11.28 36.35 17.63
C GLY A 163 11.86 35.57 16.44
N SER A 164 11.04 34.83 15.69
CA SER A 164 11.45 34.19 14.43
C SER A 164 10.99 34.99 13.21
N ASN A 165 11.66 34.80 12.07
CA ASN A 165 11.20 35.29 10.77
C ASN A 165 10.37 34.23 10.00
N ALA A 166 10.12 33.06 10.61
CA ALA A 166 9.35 31.99 10.00
C ALA A 166 7.88 32.41 9.86
N LYS A 167 7.43 32.54 8.61
CA LYS A 167 6.04 32.81 8.22
C LYS A 167 5.36 31.50 7.84
N GLY A 168 4.03 31.48 7.89
CA GLY A 168 3.18 30.35 7.52
C GLY A 168 3.34 29.93 6.06
N ILE A 169 2.53 28.97 5.64
CA ILE A 169 2.76 28.29 4.35
C ILE A 169 2.50 29.24 3.17
N ASN A 170 3.48 29.41 2.27
CA ASN A 170 3.51 30.45 1.23
C ASN A 170 2.63 30.22 -0.02
N PHE A 171 1.74 29.22 -0.06
CA PHE A 171 0.96 28.91 -1.27
C PHE A 171 -0.46 29.50 -1.33
N ILE A 172 -0.94 30.13 -0.25
CA ILE A 172 -2.36 30.55 -0.13
C ILE A 172 -2.65 31.83 -0.92
N LEU A 173 -1.81 32.87 -0.81
CA LEU A 173 -1.94 34.11 -1.59
C LEU A 173 -1.23 34.11 -2.95
N SER A 174 -0.59 33.00 -3.34
CA SER A 174 0.22 32.90 -4.57
C SER A 174 -0.46 32.11 -5.70
N GLY A 175 -1.78 31.88 -5.58
CA GLY A 175 -2.65 31.32 -6.62
C GLY A 175 -3.26 32.38 -7.54
#